data_AF-A0A7Y6IC59-F1
#
_entry.id   AF-A0A7Y6IC59-F1
#
_cell.length_a   1.000
_cell.length_b   1.000
_cell.length_c   1.000
_cell.angle_alpha   90.00
_cell.angle_beta   90.00
_cell.angle_gamma   90.00
#
_symmetry.space_group_name_H-M   'P 1'
#
loop_
_entity.id
_entity.type
_entity.pdbx_description
1 polymer ?
#
loop_
_entity_poly.entity_id
_entity_poly.type
_entity_poly.pdbx_seq_one_letter_code
_entity_poly.pdbx_strand_id
1 'polypeptide(L)'
;MTGPAQVALTGSYAGRQLAVLRSTYPGWEIQRVIITANEAEFTAKLRRPITAAMAAAGVEAQITEPDAASLASALSQQAALIHNCRAFYTRPD
;
A
#
# COMPACT_ATOMS: atom_id res chain seq x y z
N MET A 1 -3.65 6.48 -29.34
CA MET A 1 -2.80 5.66 -28.43
C MET A 1 -2.00 6.60 -27.56
N THR A 2 -2.53 7.00 -26.41
CA THR A 2 -1.84 7.89 -25.47
C THR A 2 -1.25 7.01 -24.37
N GLY A 3 0.03 6.66 -24.50
CA GLY A 3 0.76 6.03 -23.40
C GLY A 3 0.86 7.03 -22.25
N PRO A 4 0.45 6.67 -21.02
CA PRO A 4 0.42 7.64 -19.93
C PRO A 4 1.84 8.10 -19.65
N ALA A 5 1.99 9.42 -19.63
CA ALA A 5 3.20 10.12 -19.30
C ALA A 5 3.71 9.61 -17.94
N GLN A 6 4.69 8.70 -17.98
CA GLN A 6 5.57 8.40 -16.86
C GLN A 6 6.49 9.61 -16.70
N VAL A 7 5.91 10.76 -16.33
CA VAL A 7 6.67 11.97 -16.07
C VAL A 7 7.54 11.66 -14.87
N ALA A 8 8.85 11.69 -15.10
CA ALA A 8 9.93 11.54 -14.14
C ALA A 8 9.59 12.15 -12.77
N LEU A 9 9.02 11.35 -11.87
CA LEU A 9 8.79 11.72 -10.47
C LEU A 9 10.07 11.58 -9.63
N THR A 10 11.19 11.20 -10.24
CA THR A 10 12.45 10.87 -9.57
C THR A 10 13.06 12.01 -8.74
N GLY A 11 12.58 13.25 -8.89
CA GLY A 11 12.99 14.41 -8.07
C GLY A 11 11.90 15.12 -7.26
N SER A 12 10.62 14.76 -7.42
CA SER A 12 9.52 15.47 -6.75
C SER A 12 9.30 14.98 -5.31
N TYR A 13 8.73 15.83 -4.45
CA TYR A 13 8.39 15.46 -3.07
C TYR A 13 7.50 14.20 -3.02
N ALA A 14 6.52 14.12 -3.91
CA ALA A 14 5.66 12.94 -4.06
C ALA A 14 6.44 11.68 -4.48
N GLY A 15 7.46 11.82 -5.33
CA GLY A 15 8.35 10.70 -5.69
C GLY A 15 9.19 10.20 -4.52
N ARG A 16 9.69 11.10 -3.67
CA ARG A 16 10.41 10.74 -2.43
C ARG A 16 9.49 10.05 -1.43
N GLN A 17 8.26 10.56 -1.25
CA GLN A 17 7.27 9.92 -0.38
C GLN A 17 6.94 8.50 -0.86
N LEU A 18 6.76 8.31 -2.16
CA LEU A 18 6.52 7.00 -2.75
C LEU A 18 7.72 6.05 -2.53
N ALA A 19 8.95 6.54 -2.68
CA ALA A 19 10.14 5.76 -2.43
C ALA A 19 10.26 5.30 -0.96
N VAL A 20 9.99 6.20 -0.02
CA VAL A 20 9.96 5.88 1.42
C VAL A 20 8.90 4.82 1.70
N LEU A 21 7.67 5.00 1.23
CA LEU A 21 6.58 4.04 1.44
C LEU A 21 6.93 2.64 0.91
N ARG A 22 7.50 2.55 -0.30
CA ARG A 22 7.93 1.29 -0.91
C ARG A 22 9.06 0.61 -0.12
N SER A 23 9.96 1.40 0.45
CA SER A 23 11.05 0.89 1.29
C SER A 23 10.55 0.39 2.64
N THR A 24 9.59 1.09 3.26
CA THR A 24 9.04 0.74 4.57
C THR A 24 8.12 -0.48 4.50
N TYR A 25 7.37 -0.63 3.40
CA TYR A 25 6.35 -1.67 3.24
C TYR A 25 6.61 -2.57 2.01
N PRO A 26 7.69 -3.38 2.01
CA PRO A 26 8.09 -4.17 0.83
C PRO A 26 7.09 -5.27 0.42
N GLY A 27 6.18 -5.64 1.32
CA GLY A 27 5.07 -6.56 1.05
C GLY A 27 3.93 -5.96 0.21
N TRP A 28 3.96 -4.64 -0.01
CA TRP A 28 2.95 -3.89 -0.74
C TRP A 28 3.53 -3.32 -2.02
N GLU A 29 2.77 -3.44 -3.10
CA GLU A 29 2.99 -2.72 -4.33
C GLU A 29 2.29 -1.37 -4.24
N ILE A 30 3.07 -0.32 -4.02
CA ILE A 30 2.56 1.04 -3.83
C ILE A 30 2.78 1.83 -5.10
N GLN A 31 1.73 2.49 -5.57
CA GLN A 31 1.71 3.31 -6.78
C GLN A 31 1.00 4.63 -6.47
N ARG A 32 1.37 5.67 -7.21
CA ARG A 32 0.65 6.95 -7.23
C ARG A 32 0.00 7.10 -8.59
N VAL A 33 -1.32 7.23 -8.63
CA VAL A 33 -2.12 7.38 -9.83
C VAL A 33 -2.63 8.82 -9.88
N ILE A 34 -2.44 9.49 -11.01
CA ILE A 34 -2.97 10.83 -11.23
C ILE A 34 -4.39 10.66 -11.79
N ILE A 35 -5.39 11.06 -11.03
CA ILE A 35 -6.81 10.95 -11.42
C ILE A 35 -7.21 12.15 -12.28
N THR A 36 -6.78 13.35 -11.88
CA THR A 36 -6.97 14.59 -12.65
C THR A 36 -5.68 15.41 -12.63
N ALA A 37 -5.63 16.52 -13.39
CA ALA A 37 -4.44 17.38 -13.44
C ALA A 37 -3.99 17.91 -12.06
N ASN A 38 -4.87 17.92 -11.06
CA ASN A 38 -4.60 18.43 -9.72
C ASN A 38 -4.82 17.40 -8.60
N GLU A 39 -5.25 16.19 -8.94
CA GLU A 39 -5.63 15.15 -7.99
C GLU A 39 -4.86 13.88 -8.26
N ALA A 40 -4.23 13.34 -7.22
CA ALA A 40 -3.52 12.08 -7.28
C ALA A 40 -3.87 11.26 -6.07
N GLU A 41 -4.09 9.98 -6.30
CA GLU A 41 -4.33 8.99 -5.26
C GLU A 41 -3.11 8.09 -5.13
N PHE A 42 -2.88 7.62 -3.92
CA PHE A 42 -1.92 6.59 -3.61
C PHE A 42 -2.66 5.27 -3.41
N THR A 43 -2.28 4.27 -4.18
CA THR A 43 -2.84 2.92 -4.09
C THR A 43 -1.76 1.96 -3.63
N ALA A 44 -2.05 1.15 -2.62
CA ALA A 44 -1.21 0.05 -2.20
C ALA A 44 -1.95 -1.27 -2.40
N LYS A 45 -1.34 -2.20 -3.13
CA LYS A 45 -1.84 -3.57 -3.32
C LYS A 45 -0.94 -4.56 -2.61
N LEU A 46 -1.51 -5.50 -1.87
CA LEU A 46 -0.73 -6.52 -1.21
C LEU A 46 -0.16 -7.47 -2.27
N ARG A 47 1.16 -7.68 -2.26
CA ARG A 47 1.84 -8.57 -3.25
C ARG A 47 1.53 -10.04 -3.03
N ARG A 48 1.11 -10.41 -1.82
CA ARG A 48 0.76 -11.78 -1.46
C ARG A 48 -0.75 -11.95 -1.49
N PRO A 49 -1.26 -13.13 -1.88
CA PRO A 49 -2.67 -13.42 -1.75
C PRO A 49 -3.09 -13.34 -0.28
N ILE A 50 -4.25 -12.75 -0.05
CA ILE A 50 -4.90 -12.72 1.27
C ILE A 50 -5.51 -14.08 1.54
N THR A 51 -5.22 -14.66 2.70
CA THR A 51 -5.87 -15.89 3.16
C THR A 51 -7.23 -15.57 3.78
N ALA A 52 -8.13 -16.54 3.86
CA ALA A 52 -9.45 -16.36 4.46
C ALA A 52 -9.38 -15.81 5.90
N ALA A 53 -8.40 -16.21 6.70
CA ALA A 53 -8.22 -15.69 8.04
C ALA A 53 -7.72 -14.24 8.09
N MET A 54 -6.87 -13.85 7.14
CA MET A 54 -6.45 -12.45 7.02
C MET A 54 -7.64 -11.57 6.62
N ALA A 55 -8.47 -12.02 5.67
CA ALA A 55 -9.70 -11.32 5.31
C ALA A 55 -10.68 -11.23 6.48
N ALA A 56 -10.86 -12.32 7.25
CA ALA A 56 -11.70 -12.34 8.45
C ALA A 56 -11.19 -11.40 9.56
N ALA A 57 -9.88 -11.16 9.61
CA ALA A 57 -9.27 -10.19 10.51
C ALA A 57 -9.34 -8.74 10.00
N GLY A 58 -9.97 -8.49 8.85
CA GLY A 58 -10.10 -7.16 8.26
C GLY A 58 -8.90 -6.71 7.43
N VAL A 59 -8.03 -7.64 6.99
CA VAL A 59 -6.95 -7.30 6.07
C VAL A 59 -7.50 -7.08 4.67
N GLU A 60 -7.17 -5.95 4.06
CA GLU A 60 -7.60 -5.56 2.72
C GLU A 60 -6.50 -5.80 1.68
N ALA A 61 -6.89 -6.28 0.50
CA ALA A 61 -5.94 -6.59 -0.59
C ALA A 61 -5.45 -5.33 -1.30
N GLN A 62 -6.23 -4.26 -1.23
CA GLN A 62 -5.96 -2.99 -1.87
C GLN A 62 -6.49 -1.87 -0.98
N ILE A 63 -5.65 -0.86 -0.77
CA ILE A 63 -6.02 0.39 -0.11
C ILE A 63 -5.76 1.52 -1.09
N THR A 64 -6.70 2.45 -1.18
CA THR A 64 -6.55 3.69 -1.96
C THR A 64 -6.81 4.87 -1.03
N GLU A 65 -5.88 5.81 -1.02
CA GLU A 65 -5.94 7.01 -0.17
C GLU A 65 -5.51 8.25 -0.96
N PRO A 66 -6.02 9.44 -0.64
CA PRO A 66 -5.71 10.67 -1.36
C PRO A 66 -4.28 11.17 -1.09
N ASP A 67 -3.65 10.75 0.00
CA ASP A 67 -2.32 11.21 0.38
C ASP A 67 -1.44 10.12 1.00
N ALA A 68 -0.13 10.38 0.99
CA ALA A 68 0.88 9.42 1.45
C ALA A 68 0.82 9.16 2.97
N ALA A 69 0.36 10.12 3.78
CA ALA A 69 0.30 9.96 5.23
C ALA A 69 -0.90 9.09 5.64
N SER A 70 -2.06 9.34 5.04
CA SER A 70 -3.25 8.48 5.17
C SER A 70 -2.93 7.05 4.72
N LEU A 71 -2.25 6.90 3.58
CA LEU A 71 -1.80 5.58 3.13
C LEU A 71 -0.82 4.93 4.11
N ALA A 72 0.15 5.68 4.67
CA ALA A 72 1.10 5.15 5.64
C ALA A 72 0.40 4.65 6.92
N SER A 73 -0.62 5.39 7.39
CA SER A 73 -1.42 5.02 8.56
C SER A 73 -2.21 3.73 8.30
N ALA A 74 -2.91 3.67 7.16
CA ALA A 74 -3.65 2.47 6.76
C ALA A 74 -2.72 1.26 6.61
N LEU A 75 -1.56 1.41 5.97
CA LEU A 75 -0.56 0.34 5.84
C LEU A 75 -0.01 -0.12 7.18
N SER A 76 0.21 0.78 8.13
CA SER A 76 0.63 0.42 9.49
C SER A 76 -0.44 -0.40 10.21
N GLN A 77 -1.71 -0.04 10.07
CA GLN A 77 -2.83 -0.81 10.63
C GLN A 77 -2.91 -2.21 10.00
N GLN A 78 -2.83 -2.30 8.68
CA GLN A 78 -2.82 -3.58 7.98
C GLN A 78 -1.62 -4.45 8.37
N ALA A 79 -0.43 -3.86 8.52
CA ALA A 79 0.75 -4.58 8.97
C ALA A 79 0.52 -5.19 10.37
N ALA A 80 -0.07 -4.43 11.30
CA ALA A 80 -0.42 -4.93 12.63
C ALA A 80 -1.42 -6.10 12.55
N LEU A 81 -2.46 -6.02 11.72
CA LEU A 81 -3.42 -7.11 11.51
C LEU A 81 -2.75 -8.37 10.95
N ILE A 82 -1.87 -8.22 9.96
CA ILE A 82 -1.11 -9.32 9.36
C ILE A 82 -0.19 -9.97 10.39
N HIS A 83 0.51 -9.17 11.21
CA HIS A 83 1.37 -9.68 12.28
C HIS A 83 0.57 -10.45 13.34
N ASN A 84 -0.58 -9.92 13.75
CA ASN A 84 -1.47 -10.61 14.69
C ASN A 84 -1.98 -11.94 14.11
N CYS A 85 -2.42 -11.96 12.85
CA CYS A 85 -2.83 -13.20 12.18
C CYS A 85 -1.71 -14.25 12.16
N ARG A 86 -0.47 -13.84 11.85
CA ARG A 86 0.68 -14.75 11.88
C ARG A 86 0.96 -15.29 13.28
N ALA A 87 0.84 -14.46 14.31
CA ALA A 87 1.00 -14.91 15.69
C ALA A 87 -0.03 -16.01 16.06
N PHE A 88 -1.28 -15.89 15.58
CA PHE A 88 -2.30 -16.93 15.78
C PHE A 88 -1.99 -18.25 15.06
N TYR A 89 -1.31 -18.21 13.90
CA TYR A 89 -0.91 -19.41 13.17
C TYR A 89 0.36 -20.10 13.71
N THR A 90 1.15 -19.41 14.55
CA THR A 90 2.42 -19.95 15.07
C THR A 90 2.29 -20.53 16.49
N ARG A 91 1.06 -20.87 16.92
CA ARG A 91 0.85 -21.67 18.13
C ARG A 91 0.50 -23.11 17.72
N PRO A 92 1.46 -24.04 17.72
CA PRO A 92 1.13 -25.45 17.75
C PRO A 92 0.66 -25.80 19.16
N ASP A 93 -0.56 -26.31 19.27
CA ASP A 93 -0.98 -27.17 20.39
C ASP A 93 -0.98 -28.61 19.84
#